data_AF-A0A4D8XQ37-F1
#
_entry.id   AF-A0A4D8XQ37-F1
#
_cell.length_a   1.000
_cell.length_b   1.000
_cell.length_c   1.000
_cell.angle_alpha   90.00
_cell.angle_beta   90.00
_cell.angle_gamma   90.00
#
_symmetry.space_group_name_H-M   'P 1'
#
loop_
_entity.id
_entity.type
_entity.pdbx_description
1 polymer ?
#
loop_
_entity_poly.entity_id
_entity_poly.type
_entity_poly.pdbx_seq_one_letter_code
_entity_poly.pdbx_strand_id
1 'polypeptide(L)'
;MIKSNHKSVDSNGRVYLPELTRWNPYSSNLVSIIGILSSVFSSEPPVHAVRSPGPQVLTAQVINPPGMSRRDILINSLTVKLRAKLPARVKTEVDELNRAREAENVVKANNTRIKKAQADLINLRVRMETEIEALIALDAQNREWIKKNSADASDAAPNSTSALSYLEAESVVGQQVIDLMAEECAHEDLMDYLCALNRDGKLSMSDLLKEIRVLTRKLFEIRTLKRRSLVVLQSGNSMGNALKVPSPPAR
;
A
#
# COMPACT_ATOMS: atom_id res chain seq x y z
N MET A 1 9.76 22.39 49.69
CA MET A 1 10.95 21.63 50.12
C MET A 1 10.73 20.17 49.77
N ILE A 2 11.68 19.53 49.06
CA ILE A 2 11.59 18.10 48.68
C ILE A 2 11.83 17.26 49.94
N LYS A 3 11.04 16.20 50.15
CA LYS A 3 11.16 15.32 51.33
C LYS A 3 12.54 14.68 51.37
N SER A 4 13.31 14.89 52.44
CA SER A 4 14.74 14.58 52.53
C SER A 4 15.14 13.09 52.56
N ASN A 5 14.30 12.14 52.12
CA ASN A 5 14.61 10.71 51.98
C ASN A 5 13.56 10.01 51.08
N HIS A 6 13.36 10.47 49.84
CA HIS A 6 12.45 9.83 48.88
C HIS A 6 13.19 8.76 48.06
N LYS A 7 12.64 7.54 47.97
CA LYS A 7 13.32 6.39 47.32
C LYS A 7 13.69 6.64 45.85
N SER A 8 12.93 7.49 45.18
CA SER A 8 13.09 7.75 43.74
C SER A 8 13.57 9.16 43.41
N VAL A 9 13.79 10.05 44.39
CA VAL A 9 14.17 11.45 44.13
C VAL A 9 15.15 11.95 45.17
N ASP A 10 16.32 12.44 44.72
CA ASP A 10 17.34 13.03 45.59
C ASP A 10 16.97 14.48 45.99
N SER A 11 17.60 14.99 47.04
CA SER A 11 17.55 16.37 47.54
C SER A 11 17.81 17.45 46.46
N ASN A 12 18.53 17.09 45.39
CA ASN A 12 18.77 17.91 44.20
C ASN A 12 17.67 17.82 43.12
N GLY A 13 16.59 17.07 43.37
CA GLY A 13 15.47 16.89 42.43
C GLY A 13 15.71 15.88 41.30
N ARG A 14 16.79 15.09 41.35
CA ARG A 14 17.09 14.06 40.34
C ARG A 14 16.26 12.80 40.59
N VAL A 15 15.62 12.28 39.54
CA VAL A 15 14.78 11.08 39.60
C VAL A 15 15.60 9.83 39.28
N TYR A 16 15.54 8.82 40.15
CA TYR A 16 16.21 7.53 39.98
C TYR A 16 15.18 6.41 39.88
N LEU A 17 15.04 5.82 38.69
CA LEU A 17 14.22 4.63 38.44
C LEU A 17 15.05 3.57 37.71
N PRO A 18 14.88 2.27 38.02
CA PRO A 18 15.57 1.19 37.32
C PRO A 18 15.38 1.23 35.80
N GLU A 19 14.19 1.63 35.34
CA GLU A 19 13.82 1.76 33.92
C GLU A 19 14.52 2.92 33.19
N LEU A 20 14.89 3.98 33.93
CA LEU A 20 15.67 5.10 33.39
C LEU A 20 17.16 4.73 33.29
N THR A 21 17.67 3.94 34.25
CA THR A 21 19.07 3.50 34.29
C THR A 21 19.39 2.45 33.22
N ARG A 22 18.41 1.64 32.80
CA ARG A 22 18.56 0.59 31.78
C ARG A 22 17.81 0.90 30.47
N TRP A 23 17.81 2.17 30.07
CA TRP A 23 17.12 2.60 28.85
C TRP A 23 17.64 1.86 27.61
N ASN A 24 16.73 1.22 26.88
CA ASN A 24 17.03 0.54 25.62
C ASN A 24 16.13 1.11 24.50
N PRO A 25 16.70 1.65 23.40
CA PRO A 25 15.95 2.21 22.28
C PRO A 25 14.94 1.26 21.62
N TYR A 26 15.15 -0.06 21.72
CA TYR A 26 14.32 -1.07 21.04
C TYR A 26 13.23 -1.69 21.93
N SER A 27 13.31 -1.51 23.25
CA SER A 27 12.38 -2.15 24.21
C SER A 27 11.78 -1.20 25.25
N SER A 28 12.38 -0.03 25.47
CA SER A 28 11.89 0.97 26.41
C SER A 28 10.97 1.97 25.70
N ASN A 29 9.74 2.12 26.18
CA ASN A 29 8.75 3.05 25.63
C ASN A 29 8.56 4.24 26.57
N LEU A 30 8.63 5.47 26.03
CA LEU A 30 8.41 6.70 26.78
C LEU A 30 7.06 6.73 27.51
N VAL A 31 6.00 6.20 26.89
CA VAL A 31 4.64 6.17 27.47
C VAL A 31 4.59 5.26 28.70
N SER A 32 5.30 4.12 28.65
CA SER A 32 5.43 3.20 29.79
C SER A 32 6.13 3.89 30.97
N ILE A 33 7.23 4.60 30.71
CA ILE A 33 7.98 5.31 31.76
C ILE A 33 7.15 6.45 32.37
N ILE A 34 6.42 7.21 31.56
CA ILE A 34 5.51 8.27 32.06
C ILE A 34 4.41 7.67 32.95
N GLY A 35 3.87 6.51 32.58
CA GLY A 35 2.89 5.79 33.40
C GLY A 35 3.48 5.36 34.75
N ILE A 36 4.69 4.81 34.76
CA ILE A 36 5.40 4.41 35.98
C ILE A 36 5.71 5.63 36.86
N LEU A 37 6.21 6.72 36.27
CA LEU A 37 6.47 7.99 36.98
C LEU A 37 5.19 8.54 37.63
N SER A 38 4.08 8.53 36.90
CA SER A 38 2.79 8.99 37.40
C SER A 38 2.28 8.11 38.54
N SER A 39 2.47 6.79 38.45
CA SER A 39 2.08 5.84 39.50
C SER A 39 2.90 6.02 40.79
N VAL A 40 4.23 6.15 40.65
CA VAL A 40 5.15 6.33 41.78
C VAL A 40 4.90 7.68 42.47
N PHE A 41 4.80 8.77 41.71
CA PHE A 41 4.61 10.12 42.28
C PHE A 41 3.17 10.44 42.70
N SER A 42 2.18 9.69 42.22
CA SER A 42 0.81 9.75 42.78
C SER A 42 0.74 9.10 44.16
N SER A 43 1.53 8.03 44.37
CA SER A 43 1.59 7.30 45.64
C SER A 43 2.46 8.01 46.68
N GLU A 44 3.63 8.53 46.27
CA GLU A 44 4.53 9.31 47.12
C GLU A 44 4.88 10.65 46.44
N PRO A 45 4.11 11.73 46.70
CA PRO A 45 4.38 13.03 46.10
C PRO A 45 5.68 13.62 46.66
N PRO A 46 6.67 13.98 45.82
CA PRO A 46 7.97 14.46 46.28
C PRO A 46 7.92 15.89 46.85
N VAL A 47 6.83 16.63 46.60
CA VAL A 47 6.64 18.03 47.00
C VAL A 47 5.44 18.14 47.93
N HIS A 48 5.67 18.56 49.16
CA HIS A 48 4.59 18.93 50.06
C HIS A 48 3.95 20.25 49.62
N ALA A 49 2.64 20.25 49.39
CA ALA A 49 1.87 21.48 49.29
C ALA A 49 1.86 22.15 50.67
N VAL A 50 2.42 23.37 50.76
CA VAL A 50 2.23 24.22 51.93
C VAL A 50 0.74 24.53 51.99
N ARG A 51 0.04 24.01 53.00
CA ARG A 51 -1.36 24.35 53.24
C ARG A 51 -1.41 25.83 53.59
N SER A 52 -1.90 26.67 52.67
CA SER A 52 -2.32 28.02 52.99
C SER A 52 -3.44 27.93 54.03
N PRO A 53 -3.39 28.65 55.16
CA PRO A 53 -4.48 28.64 56.12
C PRO A 53 -5.75 29.15 55.43
N GLY A 54 -6.72 28.24 55.25
CA GLY A 54 -8.04 28.57 54.72
C GLY A 54 -8.82 29.44 55.72
N PRO A 55 -9.81 30.22 55.25
CA PRO A 55 -10.58 31.12 56.08
C PRO A 55 -11.33 30.36 57.18
N GLN A 56 -11.17 30.85 58.41
CA GLN A 56 -11.86 30.37 59.60
C GLN A 56 -13.37 30.46 59.38
N VAL A 57 -14.07 29.33 59.45
CA VAL A 57 -15.53 29.29 59.42
C VAL A 57 -16.02 29.77 60.79
N LEU A 58 -16.48 31.02 60.86
CA LEU A 58 -17.13 31.56 62.05
C LEU A 58 -18.42 30.76 62.32
N THR A 59 -18.45 30.09 63.47
CA THR A 59 -19.63 29.39 63.98
C THR A 59 -20.67 30.41 64.42
N ALA A 60 -21.77 30.51 63.68
CA ALA A 60 -22.93 31.30 64.09
C ALA A 60 -23.54 30.69 65.37
N GLN A 61 -23.41 31.40 66.49
CA GLN A 61 -24.08 31.04 67.74
C GLN A 61 -25.59 31.29 67.60
N VAL A 62 -26.38 30.26 67.94
CA VAL A 62 -27.85 30.34 68.00
C VAL A 62 -28.24 31.20 69.20
N ILE A 63 -28.63 32.46 68.94
CA ILE A 63 -29.24 33.34 69.93
C ILE A 63 -30.69 32.88 70.11
N ASN A 64 -30.99 32.18 71.22
CA ASN A 64 -32.36 31.84 71.60
C ASN A 64 -33.01 33.04 72.33
N PRO A 65 -34.11 33.63 71.82
CA PRO A 65 -34.86 34.65 72.56
C PRO A 65 -35.57 34.04 73.79
N PRO A 66 -35.64 34.75 74.92
CA PRO A 66 -36.22 34.23 76.17
C PRO A 66 -37.75 34.14 76.09
N GLY A 67 -38.31 32.93 76.24
CA GLY A 67 -39.77 32.70 76.34
C GLY A 67 -40.35 31.42 75.69
N MET A 68 -39.54 30.57 75.03
CA MET A 68 -40.05 29.40 74.30
C MET A 68 -40.23 28.15 75.18
N SER A 69 -41.29 27.36 74.94
CA SER A 69 -41.53 26.12 75.67
C SER A 69 -40.47 25.06 75.30
N ARG A 70 -40.21 24.09 76.19
CA ARG A 70 -39.22 23.02 75.98
C ARG A 70 -39.42 22.25 74.67
N ARG A 71 -40.68 22.14 74.19
CA ARG A 71 -41.00 21.55 72.88
C ARG A 71 -40.44 22.40 71.74
N ASP A 72 -40.55 23.72 71.83
CA ASP A 72 -40.15 24.65 70.77
C ASP A 72 -38.63 24.71 70.64
N ILE A 73 -37.90 24.60 71.75
CA ILE A 73 -36.43 24.48 71.75
C ILE A 73 -35.98 23.17 71.07
N LEU A 74 -36.67 22.06 71.37
CA LEU A 74 -36.36 20.76 70.77
C LEU A 74 -36.70 20.74 69.27
N ILE A 75 -37.85 21.32 68.89
CA ILE A 75 -38.25 21.49 67.48
C ILE A 75 -37.19 22.32 66.77
N ASN A 76 -36.77 23.47 67.29
CA ASN A 76 -35.75 24.30 66.66
C ASN A 76 -34.40 23.56 66.52
N SER A 77 -33.97 22.82 67.55
CA SER A 77 -32.74 22.00 67.50
C SER A 77 -32.82 20.88 66.45
N LEU A 78 -33.96 20.18 66.36
CA LEU A 78 -34.20 19.17 65.34
C LEU A 78 -34.27 19.78 63.95
N THR A 79 -34.95 20.92 63.78
CA THR A 79 -35.03 21.66 62.52
C THR A 79 -33.65 22.11 62.05
N VAL A 80 -32.79 22.61 62.94
CA VAL A 80 -31.41 22.99 62.60
C VAL A 80 -30.58 21.77 62.23
N LYS A 81 -30.66 20.66 62.99
CA LYS A 81 -29.94 19.42 62.69
C LYS A 81 -30.40 18.78 61.38
N LEU A 82 -31.71 18.80 61.10
CA LEU A 82 -32.29 18.34 59.84
C LEU A 82 -31.86 19.25 58.68
N ARG A 83 -31.94 20.58 58.83
CA ARG A 83 -31.45 21.53 57.81
C ARG A 83 -29.95 21.43 57.56
N ALA A 84 -29.16 21.02 58.54
CA ALA A 84 -27.73 20.81 58.35
C ALA A 84 -27.40 19.44 57.71
N LYS A 85 -28.07 18.36 58.14
CA LYS A 85 -27.77 16.99 57.68
C LYS A 85 -28.46 16.60 56.37
N LEU A 86 -29.66 17.12 56.12
CA LEU A 86 -30.43 16.77 54.92
C LEU A 86 -29.74 17.24 53.63
N PRO A 87 -29.25 18.49 53.50
CA PRO A 87 -28.53 18.92 52.31
C PRO A 87 -27.23 18.15 52.10
N ALA A 88 -26.54 17.76 53.18
CA ALA A 88 -25.31 16.96 53.07
C ALA A 88 -25.60 15.56 52.49
N ARG A 89 -26.65 14.88 52.98
CA ARG A 89 -27.09 13.57 52.44
C ARG A 89 -27.64 13.66 51.03
N VAL A 90 -28.46 14.68 50.74
CA VAL A 90 -28.97 14.90 49.39
C VAL A 90 -27.82 15.21 48.44
N LYS A 91 -26.83 16.00 48.85
CA LYS A 91 -25.65 16.30 48.04
C LYS A 91 -24.81 15.05 47.75
N THR A 92 -24.54 14.20 48.75
CA THR A 92 -23.77 12.97 48.51
C THR A 92 -24.48 12.05 47.51
N GLU A 93 -25.79 11.87 47.68
CA GLU A 93 -26.59 11.04 46.78
C GLU A 93 -26.65 11.63 45.36
N VAL A 94 -26.84 12.95 45.24
CA VAL A 94 -26.83 13.66 43.96
C VAL A 94 -25.46 13.56 43.29
N ASP A 95 -24.37 13.67 44.05
CA ASP A 95 -23.01 13.52 43.52
C ASP A 95 -22.75 12.09 43.03
N GLU A 96 -23.27 11.07 43.72
CA GLU A 96 -23.19 9.66 43.29
C GLU A 96 -24.01 9.40 42.03
N LEU A 97 -25.25 9.89 41.97
CA LEU A 97 -26.10 9.82 40.76
C LEU A 97 -25.46 10.54 39.57
N ASN A 98 -24.84 11.69 39.78
CA ASN A 98 -24.14 12.43 38.75
C ASN A 98 -22.92 11.65 38.22
N ARG A 99 -22.15 11.00 39.10
CA ARG A 99 -21.03 10.12 38.68
C ARG A 99 -21.52 8.91 37.89
N ALA A 100 -22.60 8.26 38.33
CA ALA A 100 -23.18 7.12 37.63
C ALA A 100 -23.69 7.53 36.23
N ARG A 101 -24.34 8.69 36.13
CA ARG A 101 -24.81 9.25 34.86
C ARG A 101 -23.67 9.58 33.91
N GLU A 102 -22.56 10.14 34.40
CA GLU A 102 -21.40 10.40 33.57
C GLU A 102 -20.76 9.10 33.07
N ALA A 103 -20.65 8.08 33.92
CA ALA A 103 -20.18 6.76 33.51
C ALA A 103 -21.08 6.15 32.42
N GLU A 104 -22.40 6.29 32.56
CA GLU A 104 -23.36 5.84 31.55
C GLU A 104 -23.18 6.56 30.20
N ASN A 105 -22.96 7.88 30.23
CA ASN A 105 -22.69 8.67 29.03
C ASN A 105 -21.41 8.21 28.31
N VAL A 106 -20.35 7.92 29.07
CA VAL A 106 -19.08 7.41 28.53
C VAL A 106 -19.29 6.03 27.89
N VAL A 107 -20.00 5.12 28.55
CA VAL A 107 -20.30 3.79 28.01
C VAL A 107 -21.14 3.91 26.73
N LYS A 108 -22.14 4.79 26.70
CA LYS A 108 -22.94 5.06 25.49
C LYS A 108 -22.08 5.60 24.35
N ALA A 109 -21.22 6.58 24.63
CA ALA A 109 -20.29 7.12 23.64
C ALA A 109 -19.36 6.03 23.09
N ASN A 110 -18.77 5.21 23.96
CA ASN A 110 -17.90 4.10 23.55
C ASN A 110 -18.66 3.06 22.73
N ASN A 111 -19.89 2.70 23.13
CA ASN A 111 -20.72 1.78 22.36
C ASN A 111 -21.04 2.31 20.96
N THR A 112 -21.35 3.61 20.82
CA THR A 112 -21.56 4.20 19.48
C THR A 112 -20.29 4.20 18.63
N ARG A 113 -19.13 4.46 19.22
CA ARG A 113 -17.83 4.37 18.53
C ARG A 113 -17.52 2.95 18.07
N ILE A 114 -17.74 1.96 18.94
CA ILE A 114 -17.55 0.54 18.62
C ILE A 114 -18.49 0.12 17.49
N LYS A 115 -19.78 0.50 17.55
CA LYS A 115 -20.75 0.21 16.48
C LYS A 115 -20.34 0.82 15.15
N LYS A 116 -19.85 2.06 15.16
CA LYS A 116 -19.34 2.71 13.95
C LYS A 116 -18.12 1.97 13.39
N ALA A 117 -17.12 1.69 14.24
CA ALA A 117 -15.94 0.94 13.84
C ALA A 117 -16.29 -0.46 13.30
N GLN A 118 -17.26 -1.14 13.90
CA GLN A 118 -17.76 -2.42 13.43
C GLN A 118 -18.42 -2.29 12.05
N ALA A 119 -19.25 -1.26 11.83
CA ALA A 119 -19.85 -1.01 10.53
C ALA A 119 -18.79 -0.72 9.45
N ASP A 120 -17.77 0.07 9.79
CA ASP A 120 -16.64 0.37 8.89
C ASP A 120 -15.86 -0.90 8.52
N LEU A 121 -15.60 -1.78 9.50
CA LEU A 121 -14.94 -3.08 9.27
C LEU A 121 -15.81 -4.03 8.42
N ILE A 122 -17.12 -4.06 8.62
CA ILE A 122 -18.04 -4.86 7.79
C ILE A 122 -18.00 -4.36 6.34
N ASN A 123 -18.05 -3.04 6.13
CA ASN A 123 -17.98 -2.45 4.79
C ASN A 123 -16.64 -2.77 4.11
N LEU A 124 -15.54 -2.72 4.86
CA LEU A 124 -14.22 -3.06 4.32
C LEU A 124 -14.13 -4.55 3.97
N ARG A 125 -14.64 -5.44 4.83
CA ARG A 125 -14.73 -6.88 4.56
C ARG A 125 -15.48 -7.14 3.27
N VAL A 126 -16.69 -6.59 3.12
CA VAL A 126 -17.52 -6.78 1.92
C VAL A 126 -16.79 -6.30 0.67
N ARG A 127 -16.11 -5.15 0.74
CA ARG A 127 -15.29 -4.65 -0.39
C ARG A 127 -14.17 -5.62 -0.75
N MET A 128 -13.40 -6.09 0.24
CA MET A 128 -12.32 -7.05 0.02
C MET A 128 -12.84 -8.37 -0.58
N GLU A 129 -14.00 -8.85 -0.10
CA GLU A 129 -14.64 -10.05 -0.65
C GLU A 129 -15.00 -9.86 -2.13
N THR A 130 -15.61 -8.72 -2.50
CA THR A 130 -15.93 -8.44 -3.90
C THR A 130 -14.68 -8.30 -4.79
N GLU A 131 -13.58 -7.77 -4.24
CA GLU A 131 -12.30 -7.66 -4.96
C GLU A 131 -11.66 -9.03 -5.18
N ILE A 132 -11.70 -9.90 -4.16
CA ILE A 132 -11.23 -11.29 -4.27
C ILE A 132 -12.05 -12.05 -5.32
N GLU A 133 -13.37 -11.90 -5.32
CA GLU A 133 -14.24 -12.53 -6.34
C GLU A 133 -13.90 -12.06 -7.76
N ALA A 134 -13.64 -10.76 -7.95
CA ALA A 134 -13.22 -10.21 -9.23
C ALA A 134 -11.85 -10.77 -9.68
N LEU A 135 -10.89 -10.89 -8.76
CA LEU A 135 -9.58 -11.48 -9.06
C LEU A 135 -9.69 -12.97 -9.43
N ILE A 136 -10.54 -13.73 -8.75
CA ILE A 136 -10.80 -15.15 -9.09
C ILE A 136 -11.39 -15.28 -10.50
N ALA A 137 -12.33 -14.38 -10.86
CA ALA A 137 -12.92 -14.38 -12.20
C ALA A 137 -11.88 -14.06 -13.29
N LEU A 138 -11.03 -13.05 -13.05
CA LEU A 138 -9.96 -12.68 -13.98
C LEU A 138 -8.91 -13.81 -14.12
N ASP A 139 -8.54 -14.45 -13.03
CA ASP A 139 -7.62 -15.58 -13.00
C ASP A 139 -8.21 -16.81 -13.73
N ALA A 140 -9.52 -17.06 -13.62
CA ALA A 140 -10.20 -18.06 -14.43
C ALA A 140 -10.14 -17.73 -15.94
N GLN A 141 -10.41 -16.49 -16.32
CA GLN A 141 -10.28 -16.02 -17.71
C GLN A 141 -8.85 -16.19 -18.23
N ASN A 142 -7.84 -15.83 -17.42
CA ASN A 142 -6.43 -16.00 -17.77
C ASN A 142 -6.06 -17.47 -17.94
N ARG A 143 -6.52 -18.36 -17.06
CA ARG A 143 -6.32 -19.81 -17.22
C ARG A 143 -6.95 -20.36 -18.48
N GLU A 144 -8.15 -19.91 -18.84
CA GLU A 144 -8.80 -20.31 -20.09
C GLU A 144 -8.04 -19.82 -21.31
N TRP A 145 -7.55 -18.58 -21.28
CA TRP A 145 -6.72 -18.00 -22.33
C TRP A 145 -5.40 -18.76 -22.47
N ILE A 146 -4.74 -19.06 -21.36
CA ILE A 146 -3.53 -19.90 -21.34
C ILE A 146 -3.85 -21.26 -21.92
N LYS A 147 -4.92 -21.94 -21.50
CA LYS A 147 -5.27 -23.27 -22.02
C LYS A 147 -5.46 -23.26 -23.54
N LYS A 148 -6.09 -22.22 -24.10
CA LYS A 148 -6.23 -22.06 -25.56
C LYS A 148 -4.87 -21.92 -26.22
N ASN A 149 -4.04 -20.99 -25.74
CA ASN A 149 -2.77 -20.67 -26.37
C ASN A 149 -1.65 -21.69 -26.08
N SER A 150 -1.71 -22.39 -24.95
CA SER A 150 -0.76 -23.42 -24.56
C SER A 150 -1.08 -24.75 -25.22
N ALA A 151 -2.35 -25.02 -25.55
CA ALA A 151 -2.71 -26.15 -26.41
C ALA A 151 -2.08 -25.96 -27.80
N ASP A 152 -2.20 -24.76 -28.36
CA ASP A 152 -1.53 -24.38 -29.62
C ASP A 152 0.01 -24.52 -29.52
N ALA A 153 0.60 -24.30 -28.34
CA ALA A 153 2.04 -24.45 -28.10
C ALA A 153 2.49 -25.90 -27.77
N SER A 154 1.59 -26.77 -27.31
CA SER A 154 1.85 -28.17 -26.94
C SER A 154 1.86 -29.09 -28.16
N ASP A 155 0.98 -28.81 -29.14
CA ASP A 155 0.92 -29.54 -30.40
C ASP A 155 1.99 -29.09 -31.41
N ALA A 156 2.59 -27.91 -31.18
CA ALA A 156 3.80 -27.46 -31.85
C ALA A 156 5.02 -28.14 -31.20
N ALA A 157 5.50 -29.20 -31.83
CA ALA A 157 6.73 -29.88 -31.42
C ALA A 157 7.87 -28.89 -31.10
N PRO A 158 8.76 -29.17 -30.12
CA PRO A 158 9.86 -28.29 -29.75
C PRO A 158 11.00 -28.27 -30.80
N ASN A 159 10.70 -28.58 -32.06
CA ASN A 159 11.67 -28.72 -33.13
C ASN A 159 11.72 -27.47 -34.01
N SER A 160 12.60 -26.54 -33.66
CA SER A 160 13.28 -25.70 -34.65
C SER A 160 12.38 -24.82 -35.55
N THR A 161 11.22 -24.39 -35.06
CA THR A 161 10.47 -23.31 -35.71
C THR A 161 11.18 -22.01 -35.37
N SER A 162 12.29 -21.73 -36.08
CA SER A 162 12.94 -20.42 -36.05
C SER A 162 11.85 -19.36 -36.20
N ALA A 163 11.88 -18.32 -35.36
CA ALA A 163 10.88 -17.25 -35.33
C ALA A 163 10.53 -16.67 -36.72
N LEU A 164 11.42 -16.85 -37.69
CA LEU A 164 11.27 -16.54 -39.12
C LEU A 164 10.11 -17.26 -39.82
N SER A 165 9.73 -18.47 -39.43
CA SER A 165 8.60 -19.19 -40.05
C SER A 165 7.23 -18.62 -39.68
N TYR A 166 7.14 -17.78 -38.64
CA TYR A 166 5.94 -16.99 -38.34
C TYR A 166 5.86 -15.72 -39.18
N LEU A 167 6.93 -15.36 -39.89
CA LEU A 167 7.05 -14.17 -40.73
C LEU A 167 7.12 -14.59 -42.21
N GLU A 168 6.05 -15.21 -42.71
CA GLU A 168 5.90 -15.42 -44.15
C GLU A 168 5.37 -14.13 -44.81
N ALA A 169 5.87 -13.83 -46.01
CA ALA A 169 5.32 -12.72 -46.79
C ALA A 169 3.85 -12.98 -47.17
N GLU A 170 3.06 -11.90 -47.26
CA GLU A 170 1.63 -11.96 -47.63
C GLU A 170 1.37 -12.63 -49.00
N SER A 171 2.38 -12.72 -49.87
CA SER A 171 2.28 -13.37 -51.17
C SER A 171 3.52 -14.23 -51.48
N VAL A 172 3.33 -15.27 -52.30
CA VAL A 172 4.41 -16.16 -52.77
C VAL A 172 5.52 -15.39 -53.49
N VAL A 173 5.16 -14.38 -54.28
CA VAL A 173 6.15 -13.51 -54.95
C VAL A 173 6.87 -12.60 -53.95
N GLY A 174 6.18 -12.21 -52.87
CA GLY A 174 6.77 -11.45 -51.76
C GLY A 174 7.84 -12.25 -51.04
N GLN A 175 7.56 -13.52 -50.78
CA GLN A 175 8.52 -14.44 -50.16
C GLN A 175 9.74 -14.62 -51.07
N GLN A 176 9.50 -14.84 -52.37
CA GLN A 176 10.57 -14.94 -53.36
C GLN A 176 11.46 -13.68 -53.39
N VAL A 177 10.90 -12.47 -53.22
CA VAL A 177 11.70 -11.24 -53.14
C VAL A 177 12.55 -11.19 -51.87
N ILE A 178 12.01 -11.62 -50.72
CA ILE A 178 12.76 -11.68 -49.46
C ILE A 178 13.92 -12.68 -49.59
N ASP A 179 13.67 -13.86 -50.15
CA ASP A 179 14.70 -14.88 -50.35
C ASP A 179 15.81 -14.37 -51.30
N LEU A 180 15.44 -13.75 -52.42
CA LEU A 180 16.41 -13.17 -53.36
C LEU A 180 17.20 -11.99 -52.76
N MET A 181 16.58 -11.21 -51.87
CA MET A 181 17.29 -10.16 -51.11
C MET A 181 18.30 -10.76 -50.14
N ALA A 182 17.93 -11.86 -49.45
CA ALA A 182 18.83 -12.56 -48.54
C ALA A 182 20.01 -13.17 -49.30
N GLU A 183 19.76 -13.81 -50.45
CA GLU A 183 20.81 -14.34 -51.32
C GLU A 183 21.75 -13.25 -51.85
N GLU A 184 21.22 -12.08 -52.24
CA GLU A 184 22.04 -10.94 -52.68
C GLU A 184 23.00 -10.47 -51.57
N CYS A 185 22.48 -10.25 -50.36
CA CYS A 185 23.31 -9.85 -49.23
C CYS A 185 24.37 -10.92 -48.91
N ALA A 186 24.00 -12.20 -48.89
CA ALA A 186 24.95 -13.29 -48.63
C ALA A 186 26.08 -13.37 -49.68
N HIS A 187 25.78 -13.05 -50.95
CA HIS A 187 26.80 -13.00 -52.00
C HIS A 187 27.72 -11.78 -51.89
N GLU A 188 27.20 -10.63 -51.48
CA GLU A 188 28.01 -9.43 -51.19
C GLU A 188 28.97 -9.68 -50.02
N ASP A 189 28.46 -10.25 -48.93
CA ASP A 189 29.27 -10.64 -47.77
C ASP A 189 30.36 -11.64 -48.17
N LEU A 190 30.02 -12.66 -48.97
CA LEU A 190 31.01 -13.62 -49.46
C LEU A 190 32.09 -12.94 -50.31
N MET A 191 31.74 -11.98 -51.15
CA MET A 191 32.71 -11.23 -51.95
C MET A 191 33.68 -10.44 -51.05
N ASP A 192 33.16 -9.82 -49.99
CA ASP A 192 33.96 -9.10 -49.00
C ASP A 192 34.91 -10.05 -48.23
N TYR A 193 34.41 -11.23 -47.82
CA TYR A 193 35.23 -12.25 -47.16
C TYR A 193 36.31 -12.82 -48.08
N LEU A 194 36.02 -13.04 -49.37
CA LEU A 194 37.03 -13.49 -50.34
C LEU A 194 38.11 -12.42 -50.54
N CYS A 195 37.72 -11.15 -50.59
CA CYS A 195 38.68 -10.05 -50.66
C CYS A 195 39.55 -9.97 -49.39
N ALA A 196 38.99 -10.22 -48.21
CA ALA A 196 39.74 -10.31 -46.96
C ALA A 196 40.72 -11.50 -46.95
N LEU A 197 40.30 -12.68 -47.41
CA LEU A 197 41.17 -13.87 -47.49
C LEU A 197 42.38 -13.68 -48.43
N ASN A 198 42.19 -12.94 -49.52
CA ASN A 198 43.30 -12.57 -50.39
C ASN A 198 44.25 -11.55 -49.73
N ARG A 199 43.73 -10.59 -48.95
CA ARG A 199 44.59 -9.66 -48.16
C ARG A 199 45.42 -10.41 -47.12
N ASP A 200 44.85 -11.44 -46.50
CA ASP A 200 45.52 -12.33 -45.56
C ASP A 200 46.53 -13.28 -46.22
N GLY A 201 46.61 -13.30 -47.56
CA GLY A 201 47.51 -14.17 -48.33
C GLY A 201 47.10 -15.65 -48.35
N LYS A 202 45.90 -15.99 -47.89
CA LYS A 202 45.38 -17.38 -47.83
C LYS A 202 44.82 -17.86 -49.18
N LEU A 203 44.45 -16.94 -50.06
CA LEU A 203 43.89 -17.22 -51.37
C LEU A 203 44.80 -16.66 -52.46
N SER A 204 45.00 -17.40 -53.55
CA SER A 204 45.73 -16.89 -54.71
C SER A 204 44.87 -15.88 -55.48
N MET A 205 45.49 -14.84 -56.03
CA MET A 205 44.79 -13.82 -56.84
C MET A 205 44.05 -14.45 -58.04
N SER A 206 44.63 -15.49 -58.64
CA SER A 206 44.00 -16.20 -59.76
C SER A 206 42.69 -16.88 -59.35
N ASP A 207 42.65 -17.48 -58.16
CA ASP A 207 41.45 -18.16 -57.66
C ASP A 207 40.41 -17.15 -57.16
N LEU A 208 40.84 -16.04 -56.55
CA LEU A 208 39.96 -14.91 -56.24
C LEU A 208 39.24 -14.39 -57.50
N LEU A 209 39.96 -14.14 -58.59
CA LEU A 209 39.35 -13.60 -59.81
C LEU A 209 38.38 -14.58 -60.48
N LYS A 210 38.62 -15.89 -60.36
CA LYS A 210 37.68 -16.92 -60.83
C LYS A 210 36.39 -16.90 -60.00
N GLU A 211 36.51 -16.93 -58.67
CA GLU A 211 35.36 -16.95 -57.76
C GLU A 211 34.55 -15.64 -57.82
N ILE A 212 35.21 -14.48 -57.86
CA ILE A 212 34.54 -13.18 -58.04
C ILE A 212 33.78 -13.15 -59.36
N ARG A 213 34.33 -13.69 -60.46
CA ARG A 213 33.62 -13.73 -61.75
C ARG A 213 32.36 -14.60 -61.69
N VAL A 214 32.43 -15.75 -61.02
CA VAL A 214 31.26 -16.63 -60.84
C VAL A 214 30.21 -15.95 -59.95
N LEU A 215 30.64 -15.35 -58.84
CA LEU A 215 29.76 -14.65 -57.91
C LEU A 215 29.08 -13.44 -58.52
N THR A 216 29.81 -12.59 -59.24
CA THR A 216 29.25 -11.41 -59.91
C THR A 216 28.23 -11.78 -60.98
N ARG A 217 28.42 -12.90 -61.68
CA ARG A 217 27.40 -13.43 -62.61
C ARG A 217 26.13 -13.86 -61.87
N LYS A 218 26.26 -14.64 -60.80
CA LYS A 218 25.11 -15.05 -59.97
C LYS A 218 24.38 -13.83 -59.36
N LEU A 219 25.15 -12.86 -58.88
CA LEU A 219 24.64 -11.60 -58.33
C LEU A 219 23.85 -10.80 -59.38
N PHE A 220 24.31 -10.78 -60.64
CA PHE A 220 23.56 -10.17 -61.74
C PHE A 220 22.25 -10.91 -62.02
N GLU A 221 22.28 -12.25 -62.06
CA GLU A 221 21.09 -13.09 -62.24
C GLU A 221 20.06 -12.86 -61.10
N ILE A 222 20.50 -12.82 -59.85
CA ILE A 222 19.66 -12.55 -58.67
C ILE A 222 19.07 -11.14 -58.72
N ARG A 223 19.90 -10.10 -58.96
CA ARG A 223 19.44 -8.70 -59.03
C ARG A 223 18.43 -8.47 -60.14
N THR A 224 18.63 -9.09 -61.30
CA THR A 224 17.71 -8.98 -62.43
C THR A 224 16.39 -9.68 -62.13
N LEU A 225 16.43 -10.89 -61.57
CA LEU A 225 15.24 -11.62 -61.16
C LEU A 225 14.46 -10.87 -60.07
N LYS A 226 15.16 -10.34 -59.05
CA LYS A 226 14.58 -9.52 -57.98
C LYS A 226 13.88 -8.26 -58.52
N ARG A 227 14.53 -7.52 -59.43
CA ARG A 227 13.92 -6.32 -60.03
C ARG A 227 12.63 -6.70 -60.78
N ARG A 228 12.62 -7.82 -61.48
CA ARG A 228 11.44 -8.30 -62.21
C ARG A 228 10.31 -8.72 -61.25
N SER A 229 10.62 -9.48 -60.20
CA SER A 229 9.61 -9.91 -59.21
C SER A 229 9.05 -8.73 -58.42
N LEU A 230 9.85 -7.70 -58.13
CA LEU A 230 9.37 -6.44 -57.52
C LEU A 230 8.36 -5.70 -58.41
N VAL A 231 8.60 -5.62 -59.72
CA VAL A 231 7.64 -5.02 -60.67
C VAL A 231 6.34 -5.83 -60.69
N VAL A 232 6.42 -7.16 -60.68
CA VAL A 232 5.25 -8.04 -60.61
C VAL A 232 4.46 -7.80 -59.32
N LEU A 233 5.12 -7.70 -58.16
CA LEU A 233 4.47 -7.37 -56.89
C LEU A 233 3.77 -6.01 -56.91
N GLN A 234 4.44 -4.97 -57.43
CA GLN A 234 3.86 -3.63 -57.54
C GLN A 234 2.62 -3.62 -58.44
N SER A 235 2.65 -4.37 -59.55
CA SER A 235 1.53 -4.49 -60.47
C SER A 235 0.36 -5.30 -59.89
N GLY A 236 0.65 -6.38 -59.16
CA GLY A 236 -0.34 -7.19 -58.45
C GLY A 236 -1.04 -6.42 -57.33
N ASN A 237 -0.29 -5.61 -56.58
CA ASN A 237 -0.86 -4.80 -55.50
C ASN A 237 -1.73 -3.63 -56.02
N SER A 238 -1.36 -3.05 -57.17
CA SER A 238 -2.18 -2.06 -57.88
C SER A 238 -3.51 -2.63 -58.37
N MET A 239 -3.55 -3.89 -58.81
CA MET A 239 -4.78 -4.58 -59.21
C MET A 239 -5.63 -4.97 -57.98
N GLY A 240 -4.99 -5.42 -56.90
CA GLY A 240 -5.66 -5.76 -55.64
C GLY A 240 -6.34 -4.57 -54.96
N ASN A 241 -5.69 -3.40 -54.93
CA ASN A 241 -6.28 -2.17 -54.40
C ASN A 241 -7.43 -1.62 -55.27
N ALA A 242 -7.45 -1.91 -56.57
CA ALA A 242 -8.55 -1.52 -57.45
C ALA A 242 -9.84 -2.34 -57.22
N LEU A 243 -9.72 -3.55 -56.65
CA LEU A 243 -10.86 -4.43 -56.36
C LEU A 243 -11.44 -4.22 -54.94
N LYS A 244 -10.77 -3.45 -54.08
CA LYS A 244 -11.21 -3.18 -52.70
C LYS A 244 -12.03 -1.87 -52.65
N VAL A 245 -13.12 -1.81 -53.42
CA VAL A 245 -14.12 -0.73 -53.28
C VAL A 245 -14.87 -0.95 -51.96
N PRO A 246 -14.97 0.05 -51.06
CA PRO A 246 -15.68 -0.12 -49.79
C PRO A 246 -17.19 -0.29 -50.04
N SER A 247 -17.78 -1.35 -49.50
CA SER A 247 -19.22 -1.50 -49.44
C SER A 247 -19.84 -0.38 -48.58
N PRO A 248 -20.99 0.20 -48.99
CA PRO A 248 -21.61 1.27 -48.24
C PRO A 248 -22.10 0.78 -46.87
N PRO A 249 -22.04 1.63 -45.81
CA PRO A 249 -22.48 1.24 -44.48
C PRO A 249 -23.98 0.95 -44.48
N ALA A 250 -24.35 -0.22 -43.96
CA ALA A 250 -25.73 -0.62 -43.75
C ALA A 250 -26.43 0.37 -42.81
N ARG A 251 -27.61 0.83 -43.23
CA ARG A 251 -28.49 1.73 -42.49
C ARG A 251 -29.35 0.96 -41.49
#